data_AF-A0A834HLH5-F1
#
_entry.id   AF-A0A834HLH5-F1
#
_cell.length_a   1.000
_cell.length_b   1.000
_cell.length_c   1.000
_cell.angle_alpha   90.00
_cell.angle_beta   90.00
_cell.angle_gamma   90.00
#
_symmetry.space_group_name_H-M   'P 1'
#
loop_
_entity.id
_entity.type
_entity.pdbx_description
1 polymer ?
#
loop_
_entity_poly.entity_id
_entity_poly.type
_entity_poly.pdbx_seq_one_letter_code
_entity_poly.pdbx_strand_id
1 'polypeptide(L)' 'KSHRLLPTNLYVVLYNFKARHQDELDLKAGYKVTVIDTSDPDWWKGKCFGKVGFFPSKYVSKLSSGEKPLQ' A
#
# COMPACT_ATOMS: atom_id res chain seq x y z
N LYS A 1 -3.94 -0.14 -28.36
CA LYS A 1 -3.76 -1.38 -27.57
C LYS A 1 -3.89 -1.01 -26.10
N SER A 2 -5.05 -1.29 -25.52
CA SER A 2 -5.41 -0.89 -24.16
C SER A 2 -4.54 -1.65 -23.17
N HIS A 3 -3.40 -1.08 -22.78
CA HIS A 3 -2.73 -1.49 -21.56
C HIS A 3 -3.73 -1.20 -20.45
N ARG A 4 -4.36 -2.25 -19.93
CA ARG A 4 -5.10 -2.21 -18.67
C ARG A 4 -4.05 -1.90 -17.62
N LEU A 5 -3.72 -0.61 -17.47
CA LEU A 5 -2.87 -0.11 -16.41
C LEU A 5 -3.62 -0.48 -15.14
N LEU A 6 -3.19 -1.56 -14.50
CA LEU A 6 -3.50 -1.76 -13.09
C LEU A 6 -3.22 -0.41 -12.41
N PRO A 7 -4.08 0.07 -11.50
CA PRO A 7 -3.80 1.30 -10.80
C PRO A 7 -2.37 1.18 -10.26
N THR A 8 -1.46 1.99 -10.79
CA THR A 8 0.01 1.88 -10.62
C THR A 8 0.46 2.03 -9.17
N ASN A 9 -0.53 2.23 -8.29
CA ASN A 9 -0.42 2.53 -6.89
C ASN A 9 -0.92 1.37 -6.01
N LEU A 10 -0.96 0.14 -6.53
CA LEU A 10 -1.23 -1.05 -5.71
C LEU A 10 0.05 -1.55 -5.05
N TYR A 11 0.02 -1.69 -3.73
CA TYR A 11 1.14 -2.15 -2.92
C TYR A 11 0.69 -3.34 -2.06
N VAL A 12 1.63 -4.21 -1.71
CA VAL A 12 1.42 -5.29 -0.73
C VAL A 12 2.00 -4.86 0.61
N VAL A 13 1.27 -5.09 1.68
CA VAL A 13 1.73 -4.86 3.04
C VAL A 13 2.69 -5.97 3.42
N LEU A 14 3.89 -5.61 3.86
CA LEU A 14 4.93 -6.53 4.33
C LEU A 14 4.78 -6.86 5.82
N TYR A 15 4.34 -5.88 6.62
CA TYR A 15 4.27 -6.00 8.09
C TYR A 15 2.93 -5.49 8.64
N ASN A 16 2.47 -6.09 9.72
CA ASN A 16 1.27 -5.62 10.42
C ASN A 16 1.55 -4.25 11.06
N PHE A 17 0.66 -3.29 10.81
CA PHE A 17 0.68 -1.98 11.44
C PHE A 17 -0.70 -1.69 12.03
N LYS A 18 -0.74 -1.38 13.33
CA LYS A 18 -1.98 -1.02 14.02
C LYS A 18 -2.04 0.50 14.15
N ALA A 19 -3.03 1.10 13.50
CA ALA A 19 -3.34 2.51 13.64
C ALA A 19 -3.50 2.88 15.12
N ARG A 20 -2.81 3.93 15.53
CA ARG A 20 -2.84 4.53 16.87
C ARG A 20 -3.72 5.79 16.89
N HIS A 21 -3.81 6.48 15.77
CA HIS A 21 -4.62 7.67 15.57
C HIS A 21 -5.73 7.41 14.55
N GLN A 22 -6.80 8.22 14.60
CA GLN A 22 -7.94 8.08 13.68
C GLN A 22 -7.58 8.34 12.23
N ASP A 23 -6.51 9.10 12.01
CA ASP A 23 -6.01 9.44 10.67
C ASP A 23 -5.10 8.34 10.10
N GLU A 24 -4.70 7.36 10.91
CA GLU A 24 -3.83 6.25 10.51
C GLU A 24 -4.63 5.06 9.98
N LEU A 25 -4.04 4.32 9.04
CA LEU A 25 -4.64 3.14 8.44
C LEU A 25 -4.10 1.86 9.07
N ASP A 26 -4.99 0.96 9.48
CA ASP A 26 -4.58 -0.39 9.85
C ASP A 26 -4.05 -1.16 8.62
N LEU A 27 -2.83 -1.69 8.75
CA LEU A 27 -2.23 -2.55 7.74
C LEU A 27 -2.07 -3.96 8.28
N LYS A 28 -2.34 -4.94 7.41
CA LYS A 28 -2.15 -6.36 7.72
C LYS A 28 -1.23 -6.97 6.67
N ALA A 29 -0.17 -7.63 7.11
CA ALA A 29 0.80 -8.28 6.25
C ALA A 29 0.11 -9.25 5.28
N GLY A 30 0.53 -9.22 4.01
CA GLY A 30 -0.06 -9.99 2.92
C GLY A 30 -1.28 -9.34 2.26
N TYR A 31 -1.80 -8.24 2.80
CA TYR A 31 -2.93 -7.53 2.20
C TYR A 31 -2.48 -6.50 1.18
N LYS A 32 -3.40 -6.11 0.31
CA LYS A 32 -3.18 -5.10 -0.73
C LYS A 32 -3.72 -3.76 -0.30
N VAL A 33 -2.92 -2.73 -0.41
CA VAL A 33 -3.29 -1.34 -0.15
C VAL A 33 -3.12 -0.52 -1.41
N THR A 34 -4.06 0.39 -1.67
CA THR A 34 -3.94 1.34 -2.77
C THR A 34 -3.36 2.63 -2.21
N VAL A 35 -2.14 2.97 -2.59
CA VAL A 35 -1.50 4.24 -2.25
C VAL A 35 -2.21 5.37 -3.02
N ILE A 36 -2.56 6.44 -2.33
CA ILE A 36 -3.23 7.62 -2.90
C ILE A 36 -2.32 8.85 -2.81
N ASP A 37 -1.53 8.95 -1.75
CA ASP A 37 -0.64 10.08 -1.48
C ASP A 37 0.74 9.58 -1.02
N THR A 38 1.78 10.13 -1.62
CA THR A 38 3.19 9.87 -1.30
C THR A 38 3.98 11.18 -1.13
N SER A 39 3.30 12.28 -0.80
CA SER A 39 3.93 13.59 -0.59
C SER A 39 4.95 13.57 0.54
N ASP A 40 4.72 12.73 1.56
CA ASP A 40 5.66 12.50 2.65
C ASP A 40 6.47 11.20 2.42
N PRO A 41 7.80 11.20 2.58
CA PRO A 41 8.63 10.03 2.32
C PRO A 41 8.49 8.94 3.39
N ASP A 42 8.15 9.29 4.63
CA ASP A 42 8.02 8.37 5.75
C ASP A 42 6.58 7.86 5.90
N TRP A 43 5.59 8.71 5.62
CA TRP A 43 4.17 8.41 5.81
C TRP A 43 3.35 8.55 4.52
N TRP A 44 2.87 7.43 4.00
CA TRP A 44 2.01 7.43 2.83
C TRP A 44 0.55 7.33 3.23
N LYS A 45 -0.31 7.95 2.41
CA LYS A 45 -1.75 7.78 2.54
C LYS A 45 -2.22 6.75 1.56
N GLY A 46 -3.08 5.84 2.01
CA GLY A 46 -3.72 4.90 1.10
C GLY A 46 -5.05 4.41 1.61
N LYS A 47 -5.63 3.50 0.82
CA LYS A 47 -6.95 2.93 1.03
C LYS A 47 -6.87 1.42 1.12
N CYS A 48 -7.44 0.87 2.19
CA CYS A 48 -7.53 -0.56 2.44
C CYS A 48 -8.91 -0.85 3.08
N PHE A 49 -9.62 -1.89 2.62
CA PHE A 49 -10.96 -2.25 3.14
C PHE A 49 -11.97 -1.10 3.25
N GLY A 50 -11.91 -0.13 2.33
CA GLY A 50 -12.79 1.04 2.35
C GLY A 50 -12.39 2.14 3.35
N LYS A 51 -11.41 1.88 4.22
CA LYS A 51 -10.79 2.89 5.08
C LYS A 51 -9.65 3.60 4.35
N VAL A 52 -9.45 4.87 4.67
CA VAL A 52 -8.35 5.69 4.17
C VAL A 52 -7.60 6.24 5.36
N GLY A 53 -6.27 6.18 5.32
CA GLY A 53 -5.43 6.73 6.39
C GLY A 53 -3.95 6.67 6.04
N PHE A 54 -3.14 7.19 6.95
CA PHE A 54 -1.69 7.23 6.85
C PHE A 54 -1.05 5.97 7.41
N PHE A 55 0.04 5.55 6.79
CA PHE A 55 0.84 4.43 7.22
C PHE A 55 2.30 4.60 6.82
N PRO A 56 3.24 3.94 7.52
CA PRO A 56 4.65 4.02 7.17
C PRO A 56 4.93 3.41 5.80
N SER A 57 5.56 4.18 4.90
CA SER A 57 5.90 3.75 3.53
C SER A 57 6.75 2.47 3.51
N LYS A 58 7.63 2.30 4.50
CA LYS A 58 8.52 1.14 4.67
C LYS A 58 7.78 -0.18 4.91
N TYR A 59 6.49 -0.13 5.26
CA TYR A 59 5.70 -1.32 5.58
C TYR A 59 5.01 -1.90 4.34
N VAL A 60 5.15 -1.26 3.19
CA VAL A 60 4.51 -1.68 1.95
C VAL A 60 5.54 -1.83 0.84
N SER A 61 5.29 -2.76 -0.08
CA SER A 61 6.12 -2.97 -1.27
C SER A 61 5.28 -2.84 -2.53
N LYS A 62 5.86 -2.27 -3.58
CA LYS A 62 5.17 -2.04 -4.84
C LYS A 62 4.86 -3.37 -5.50
N LEU A 63 3.60 -3.60 -5.87
CA LEU A 63 3.24 -4.78 -6.66
C LEU A 63 3.59 -4.53 -8.13
N SER A 64 4.85 -4.78 -8.51
CA SER A 64 5.28 -4.77 -9.91
C SER A 64 4.64 -5.96 -10.64
N SER A 65 3.98 -5.70 -11.78
CA SER A 65 3.22 -6.69 -12.55
C SER A 65 4.06 -7.78 -13.26
N GLY A 66 5.26 -8.08 -12.76
CA GLY A 66 6.18 -8.99 -13.42
C GLY A 66 7.27 -9.58 -12.53
N GLU A 67 7.26 -9.34 -11.23
CA GLU A 67 8.20 -10.01 -10.33
C GLU A 67 7.68 -11.43 -10.05
N LYS A 68 8.15 -12.38 -10.88
CA LYS A 68 8.17 -13.79 -10.50
C LYS A 68 8.76 -13.84 -9.08
N PRO A 69 8.15 -14.57 -8.13
CA PRO A 69 8.87 -14.89 -6.90
C PRO A 69 10.20 -15.50 -7.36
N LEU A 70 11.31 -14.87 -6.99
CA LEU A 70 12.62 -15.47 -7.23
C LEU A 70 12.60 -16.79 -6.45
N GLN A 71 12.55 -17.85 -7.28
CA GLN A 71 12.65 -19.29 -7.07
C GLN A 71 12.84 -19.82 -5.66
#